data_AF-A0A2R6M1T2-F1
#
_entry.id   AF-A0A2R6M1T2-F1
#
_cell.length_a   1.000
_cell.length_b   1.000
_cell.length_c   1.000
_cell.angle_alpha   90.00
_cell.angle_beta   90.00
_cell.angle_gamma   90.00
#
_symmetry.space_group_name_H-M   'P 1'
#
loop_
_entity.id
_entity.type
_entity.pdbx_description
1 polymer ?
#
loop_
_entity_poly.entity_id
_entity_poly.type
_entity_poly.pdbx_seq_one_letter_code
_entity_poly.pdbx_strand_id
1 'polypeptide(L)'
;MAVSTQENLELCRDYGLAGFPSSQNGAWTFADIEEGDFVSFVYGANAYDLYEVTEKRAVLNAENLPPWPSLELTQGGTYHFPFRLELQPKRELSESLVRSEFQYIAENLLLRGGYSRTHFQADTTTLQQVSQMGEVDDRTPRKRDWDVETGTAHWVRRRGGFEPPVENKFKEEILHVLLRRRLSDHEKLTEFVQMTGFPEFLDRDVEVLGERALPEGHLDLVLKDAKPVGDSLQLPIEVKLNRCDDSHLDQLRGYIEQLEPECPGGVLLAETIPKSFDVPDDVSLVRAKFDGIDMGEPQTLSAMENALTLQSISQ
;
A
#
# COMPACT_ATOMS: atom_id res chain seq x y z
N MET A 1 1.95 6.93 -5.90
CA MET A 1 1.34 7.54 -7.10
C MET A 1 -0.14 7.18 -7.19
N ALA A 2 -1.02 8.15 -7.46
CA ALA A 2 -2.48 7.97 -7.55
C ALA A 2 -2.99 8.16 -8.99
N VAL A 3 -3.87 7.28 -9.48
CA VAL A 3 -4.34 7.31 -10.87
C VAL A 3 -5.56 8.23 -11.00
N SER A 4 -5.60 9.07 -12.03
CA SER A 4 -6.69 10.01 -12.27
C SER A 4 -7.11 10.11 -13.74
N THR A 5 -8.30 10.67 -14.00
CA THR A 5 -8.68 11.22 -15.32
C THR A 5 -8.15 12.64 -15.45
N GLN A 6 -8.19 13.23 -16.65
CA GLN A 6 -7.73 14.63 -16.84
C GLN A 6 -8.54 15.60 -15.98
N GLU A 7 -9.86 15.53 -16.06
CA GLU A 7 -10.76 16.40 -15.29
C GLU A 7 -10.53 16.25 -13.79
N ASN A 8 -10.41 15.01 -13.28
CA ASN A 8 -10.15 14.77 -11.87
C ASN A 8 -8.74 15.23 -11.46
N LEU A 9 -7.74 15.13 -12.34
CA LEU A 9 -6.40 15.64 -12.08
C LEU A 9 -6.44 17.16 -11.88
N GLU A 10 -7.11 17.88 -12.77
CA GLU A 10 -7.28 19.33 -12.64
C GLU A 10 -7.97 19.70 -11.32
N LEU A 11 -9.04 18.99 -10.94
CA LEU A 11 -9.69 19.18 -9.63
C LEU A 11 -8.74 18.89 -8.46
N CYS A 12 -7.95 17.82 -8.53
CA CYS A 12 -6.97 17.50 -7.48
C CYS A 12 -5.92 18.60 -7.34
N ARG A 13 -5.40 19.14 -8.45
CA ARG A 13 -4.42 20.24 -8.47
C ARG A 13 -5.01 21.54 -7.92
N ASP A 14 -6.21 21.89 -8.35
CA ASP A 14 -6.89 23.13 -7.97
C ASP A 14 -7.20 23.18 -6.46
N TYR A 15 -7.74 22.09 -5.92
CA TYR A 15 -8.18 22.04 -4.53
C TYR A 15 -7.11 21.49 -3.58
N GLY A 16 -6.04 20.88 -4.09
CA GLY A 16 -5.03 20.23 -3.25
C GLY A 16 -5.63 19.04 -2.52
N LEU A 17 -6.40 18.22 -3.25
CA LEU A 17 -7.13 17.10 -2.67
C LEU A 17 -6.91 15.84 -3.51
N ALA A 18 -6.86 14.68 -2.87
CA ALA A 18 -7.08 13.39 -3.52
C ALA A 18 -8.30 12.72 -2.90
N GLY A 19 -9.19 12.20 -3.75
CA GLY A 19 -10.42 11.53 -3.33
C GLY A 19 -10.43 10.09 -3.85
N PHE A 20 -10.73 9.15 -2.97
CA PHE A 20 -10.87 7.74 -3.34
C PHE A 20 -12.31 7.26 -3.14
N PRO A 21 -12.79 6.38 -4.04
CA PRO A 21 -14.17 5.94 -4.03
C PRO A 21 -14.51 5.14 -2.76
N SER A 22 -15.78 5.06 -2.39
CA SER A 22 -16.31 4.22 -1.30
C SER A 22 -16.19 2.70 -1.52
N SER A 23 -15.27 2.28 -2.41
CA SER A 23 -14.96 0.88 -2.70
C SER A 23 -13.87 0.34 -1.78
N GLN A 24 -13.66 -0.98 -1.81
CA GLN A 24 -12.56 -1.62 -1.08
C GLN A 24 -11.19 -1.05 -1.48
N ASN A 25 -10.98 -0.76 -2.78
CA ASN A 25 -9.70 -0.23 -3.25
C ASN A 25 -9.48 1.19 -2.73
N GLY A 26 -10.54 1.99 -2.59
CA GLY A 26 -10.42 3.31 -1.98
C GLY A 26 -10.13 3.24 -0.49
N ALA A 27 -10.81 2.34 0.23
CA ALA A 27 -10.55 2.10 1.66
C ALA A 27 -9.12 1.59 1.91
N TRP A 28 -8.61 0.71 1.04
CA TRP A 28 -7.23 0.23 1.10
C TRP A 28 -6.23 1.35 0.85
N THR A 29 -6.40 2.17 -0.20
CA THR A 29 -5.50 3.32 -0.44
C THR A 29 -5.49 4.32 0.70
N PHE A 30 -6.66 4.58 1.30
CA PHE A 30 -6.77 5.42 2.48
C PHE A 30 -6.07 4.84 3.71
N ALA A 31 -6.09 3.52 3.86
CA ALA A 31 -5.33 2.82 4.89
C ALA A 31 -3.83 2.85 4.58
N ASP A 32 -3.42 2.71 3.32
CA ASP A 32 -2.02 2.55 2.96
C ASP A 32 -1.23 3.86 3.05
N ILE A 33 -1.78 4.97 2.52
CA ILE A 33 -1.12 6.28 2.51
C ILE A 33 -1.22 6.93 3.89
N GLU A 34 -0.12 7.45 4.45
CA GLU A 34 -0.08 8.17 5.72
C GLU A 34 0.09 9.69 5.59
N GLU A 35 -0.21 10.41 6.67
CA GLU A 35 0.18 11.81 6.78
C GLU A 35 1.72 11.92 6.80
N GLY A 36 2.26 12.86 6.04
CA GLY A 36 3.69 12.99 5.76
C GLY A 36 4.19 12.21 4.54
N ASP A 37 3.39 11.29 3.98
CA ASP A 37 3.75 10.62 2.73
C ASP A 37 3.71 11.59 1.54
N PHE A 38 4.43 11.22 0.48
CA PHE A 38 4.43 11.97 -0.78
C PHE A 38 3.63 11.26 -1.87
N VAL A 39 2.82 12.04 -2.58
CA VAL A 39 1.96 11.54 -3.66
C VAL A 39 2.17 12.37 -4.92
N SER A 40 2.31 11.67 -6.06
CA SER A 40 2.19 12.23 -7.41
C SER A 40 0.99 11.62 -8.11
N PHE A 41 0.36 12.37 -9.01
CA PHE A 41 -0.76 11.87 -9.82
C PHE A 41 -0.26 11.26 -11.12
N VAL A 42 -0.90 10.19 -11.58
CA VAL A 42 -0.62 9.56 -12.87
C VAL A 42 -1.78 9.77 -13.81
N TYR A 43 -1.49 10.35 -14.97
CA TYR A 43 -2.43 10.50 -16.07
C TYR A 43 -1.70 10.39 -17.41
N GLY A 44 -2.27 9.66 -18.37
CA GLY A 44 -1.70 9.56 -19.72
C GLY A 44 -0.21 9.16 -19.77
N ALA A 45 0.21 8.18 -18.95
CA ALA A 45 1.60 7.74 -18.81
C ALA A 45 2.61 8.83 -18.37
N ASN A 46 2.14 9.87 -17.68
CA ASN A 46 2.98 10.88 -17.05
C ASN A 46 2.64 10.98 -15.55
N ALA A 47 3.67 11.28 -14.75
CA ALA A 47 3.54 11.73 -13.37
C ALA A 47 3.35 13.25 -13.35
N TYR A 48 2.45 13.74 -12.50
CA TYR A 48 2.12 15.15 -12.34
C TYR A 48 2.24 15.56 -10.89
N ASP A 49 3.02 16.63 -10.70
CA ASP A 49 3.33 17.30 -9.44
C ASP A 49 3.82 16.34 -8.33
N LEU A 50 4.31 16.91 -7.24
CA LEU A 50 4.61 16.20 -6.02
C LEU A 50 3.93 16.92 -4.87
N TYR A 51 3.16 16.18 -4.08
CA TYR A 51 2.45 16.69 -2.91
C TYR A 51 2.90 15.94 -1.68
N GLU A 52 2.89 16.62 -0.53
CA GLU A 52 2.90 15.99 0.79
C GLU A 52 1.46 15.84 1.29
N VAL A 53 1.12 14.69 1.86
CA VAL A 53 -0.17 14.44 2.51
C VAL A 53 -0.16 15.11 3.87
N THR A 54 -0.98 16.14 4.06
CA THR A 54 -1.02 16.89 5.32
C THR A 54 -2.12 16.45 6.26
N GLU A 55 -3.19 15.85 5.74
CA GLU A 55 -4.31 15.39 6.55
C GLU A 55 -5.09 14.29 5.84
N LYS A 56 -5.65 13.37 6.62
CA LYS A 56 -6.53 12.29 6.13
C LYS A 56 -7.94 12.43 6.71
N ARG A 57 -8.96 12.39 5.84
CA ARG A 57 -10.38 12.51 6.26
C ARG A 57 -11.25 11.40 5.66
N ALA A 58 -11.96 10.69 6.53
CA ALA A 58 -13.07 9.82 6.14
C ALA A 58 -14.38 10.61 6.26
N VAL A 59 -14.93 11.03 5.13
CA VAL A 59 -16.06 11.98 5.03
C VAL A 59 -17.39 11.25 4.94
N LEU A 60 -18.31 11.56 5.86
CA LEU A 60 -19.60 10.87 6.02
C LEU A 60 -20.65 11.35 5.00
N ASN A 61 -20.69 12.65 4.72
CA ASN A 61 -21.64 13.30 3.81
C ASN A 61 -21.06 13.50 2.38
N ALA A 62 -20.22 12.55 1.95
CA ALA A 62 -19.41 12.67 0.73
C ALA A 62 -20.24 12.76 -0.57
N GLU A 63 -21.48 12.26 -0.55
CA GLU A 63 -22.42 12.30 -1.68
C GLU A 63 -22.83 13.72 -2.09
N ASN A 64 -22.75 14.66 -1.16
CA ASN A 64 -23.14 16.06 -1.37
C ASN A 64 -21.95 17.01 -1.50
N LEU A 65 -20.72 16.48 -1.42
CA LEU A 65 -19.53 17.29 -1.28
C LEU A 65 -18.68 17.35 -2.57
N PRO A 66 -18.37 18.56 -3.08
CA PRO A 66 -17.42 18.75 -4.17
C PRO A 66 -15.99 18.32 -3.75
N PRO A 67 -15.01 18.27 -4.67
CA PRO A 67 -15.07 18.67 -6.08
C PRO A 67 -15.53 17.58 -7.04
N TRP A 68 -15.48 16.31 -6.65
CA TRP A 68 -15.76 15.21 -7.56
C TRP A 68 -17.25 14.88 -7.64
N PRO A 69 -17.81 14.74 -8.85
CA PRO A 69 -19.16 14.22 -9.00
C PRO A 69 -19.20 12.73 -8.63
N SER A 70 -20.35 12.27 -8.16
CA SER A 70 -20.55 10.83 -7.90
C SER A 70 -20.43 10.01 -9.19
N LEU A 71 -19.89 8.80 -9.08
CA LEU A 71 -19.74 7.87 -10.20
C LEU A 71 -20.88 6.85 -10.19
N GLU A 72 -21.74 6.88 -11.20
CA GLU A 72 -22.80 5.88 -11.38
C GLU A 72 -22.28 4.65 -12.13
N LEU A 73 -22.49 3.46 -11.57
CA LEU A 73 -22.14 2.20 -12.22
C LEU A 73 -23.26 1.72 -13.13
N THR A 74 -22.87 1.18 -14.29
CA THR A 74 -23.80 0.58 -15.27
C THR A 74 -24.59 -0.62 -14.72
N GLN A 75 -24.12 -1.27 -13.64
CA GLN A 75 -24.78 -2.41 -13.00
C GLN A 75 -25.62 -2.03 -11.76
N GLY A 76 -25.83 -0.72 -11.53
CA GLY A 76 -26.49 -0.20 -10.34
C GLY A 76 -25.50 0.05 -9.21
N GLY A 77 -25.71 1.16 -8.49
CA GLY A 77 -24.83 1.63 -7.43
C GLY A 77 -24.09 2.92 -7.80
N THR A 78 -23.85 3.74 -6.78
CA THR A 78 -23.18 5.03 -6.92
C THR A 78 -21.96 5.05 -6.01
N TYR A 79 -20.80 5.32 -6.57
CA TYR A 79 -19.60 5.59 -5.78
C TYR A 79 -19.50 7.07 -5.48
N HIS A 80 -19.31 7.37 -4.21
CA HIS A 80 -18.91 8.68 -3.72
C HIS A 80 -17.42 8.65 -3.37
N PHE A 81 -16.83 9.80 -3.06
CA PHE A 81 -15.41 9.94 -2.71
C PHE A 81 -15.24 10.32 -1.22
N PRO A 82 -15.53 9.40 -0.29
CA PRO A 82 -15.48 9.71 1.13
C PRO A 82 -14.06 9.67 1.70
N PHE A 83 -13.14 8.93 1.09
CA PHE A 83 -11.76 8.88 1.56
C PHE A 83 -10.97 10.00 0.92
N ARG A 84 -10.61 11.02 1.70
CA ARG A 84 -9.95 12.22 1.19
C ARG A 84 -8.59 12.44 1.85
N LEU A 85 -7.64 12.90 1.04
CA LEU A 85 -6.35 13.41 1.48
C LEU A 85 -6.29 14.90 1.19
N GLU A 86 -5.89 15.68 2.19
CA GLU A 86 -5.46 17.07 2.00
C GLU A 86 -3.99 17.06 1.60
N LEU A 87 -3.66 17.82 0.55
CA LEU A 87 -2.38 17.78 -0.11
C LEU A 87 -1.73 19.17 -0.13
N GLN A 88 -0.49 19.24 0.31
CA GLN A 88 0.35 20.42 0.17
C GLN A 88 1.27 20.25 -1.03
N PRO A 89 1.15 21.09 -2.08
CA PRO A 89 2.11 21.12 -3.18
C PRO A 89 3.54 21.30 -2.67
N LYS A 90 4.47 20.56 -3.28
CA LYS A 90 5.92 20.64 -3.02
C LYS A 90 6.69 20.89 -4.29
N ARG A 91 6.29 20.25 -5.40
CA ARG A 91 6.89 20.46 -6.71
C ARG A 91 5.85 20.46 -7.81
N GLU A 92 6.03 21.33 -8.79
CA GLU A 92 5.31 21.28 -10.05
C GLU A 92 6.16 20.55 -11.08
N LEU A 93 5.60 19.47 -11.63
CA LEU A 93 6.27 18.65 -12.64
C LEU A 93 5.24 17.98 -13.55
N SER A 94 5.67 17.65 -14.78
CA SER A 94 4.94 16.82 -15.73
C SER A 94 5.95 15.97 -16.48
N GLU A 95 6.11 14.74 -16.02
CA GLU A 95 7.23 13.89 -16.41
C GLU A 95 6.76 12.53 -16.91
N SER A 96 7.37 12.05 -17.99
CA SER A 96 7.00 10.75 -18.57
C SER A 96 7.44 9.60 -17.67
N LEU A 97 6.54 8.64 -17.45
CA LEU A 97 6.83 7.41 -16.72
C LEU A 97 7.81 6.48 -17.47
N VAL A 98 8.18 6.81 -18.72
CA VAL A 98 9.19 6.09 -19.50
C VAL A 98 10.61 6.46 -19.08
N ARG A 99 10.80 7.57 -18.33
CA ARG A 99 12.10 7.93 -17.79
C ARG A 99 12.61 6.84 -16.84
N SER A 100 13.92 6.60 -16.85
CA SER A 100 14.59 5.62 -15.98
C SER A 100 14.26 5.79 -14.51
N GLU A 101 14.03 7.04 -14.10
CA GLU A 101 13.71 7.41 -12.73
C GLU A 101 12.34 6.93 -12.26
N PHE A 102 11.46 6.56 -13.19
CA PHE A 102 10.16 5.93 -12.89
C PHE A 102 10.16 4.44 -13.17
N GLN A 103 11.32 3.81 -13.46
CA GLN A 103 11.40 2.41 -13.86
C GLN A 103 10.65 1.49 -12.90
N TYR A 104 10.85 1.68 -11.59
CA TYR A 104 10.16 0.89 -10.56
C TYR A 104 8.63 0.94 -10.72
N ILE A 105 8.07 2.11 -11.01
CA ILE A 105 6.62 2.25 -11.21
C ILE A 105 6.19 1.78 -12.60
N ALA A 106 6.98 2.05 -13.63
CA ALA A 106 6.67 1.63 -14.99
C ALA A 106 6.52 0.11 -15.07
N GLU A 107 7.43 -0.63 -14.44
CA GLU A 107 7.35 -2.09 -14.31
C GLU A 107 6.05 -2.52 -13.62
N ASN A 108 5.71 -1.89 -12.49
CA ASN A 108 4.47 -2.13 -11.76
C ASN A 108 3.21 -1.87 -12.60
N LEU A 109 3.19 -0.79 -13.39
CA LEU A 109 2.04 -0.42 -14.23
C LEU A 109 1.87 -1.32 -15.46
N LEU A 110 2.98 -1.70 -16.10
CA LEU A 110 2.99 -2.48 -17.34
C LEU A 110 2.62 -3.94 -17.09
N LEU A 111 3.20 -4.54 -16.05
CA LEU A 111 3.06 -5.98 -15.79
C LEU A 111 1.71 -6.33 -15.13
N ARG A 112 1.07 -5.39 -14.42
CA ARG A 112 -0.24 -5.59 -13.78
C ARG A 112 -1.46 -5.50 -14.70
N GLY A 113 -1.27 -5.27 -16.01
CA GLY A 113 -2.38 -5.20 -16.97
C GLY A 113 -3.28 -3.98 -16.79
N GLY A 114 -2.77 -2.89 -16.21
CA GLY A 114 -3.40 -1.56 -16.26
C GLY A 114 -3.85 -0.96 -14.91
N TYR A 115 -4.62 0.12 -15.04
CA TYR A 115 -5.00 1.06 -13.97
C TYR A 115 -6.14 0.60 -13.03
N SER A 116 -6.28 -0.71 -12.80
CA SER A 116 -7.37 -1.25 -11.94
C SER A 116 -7.18 -0.95 -10.45
N ARG A 117 -5.94 -0.68 -10.04
CA ARG A 117 -5.56 -0.18 -8.71
C ARG A 117 -5.63 1.35 -8.69
N THR A 118 -6.07 1.89 -7.56
CA THR A 118 -6.22 3.34 -7.35
C THR A 118 -4.89 4.04 -7.03
N HIS A 119 -3.88 3.28 -6.59
CA HIS A 119 -2.54 3.79 -6.34
C HIS A 119 -1.44 2.72 -6.56
N PHE A 120 -0.18 3.17 -6.65
CA PHE A 120 1.04 2.37 -6.70
C PHE A 120 2.09 2.98 -5.78
N GLN A 121 2.82 2.14 -5.03
CA GLN A 121 3.91 2.60 -4.17
C GLN A 121 5.19 2.83 -4.97
N ALA A 122 5.86 3.95 -4.70
CA ALA A 122 7.20 4.24 -5.20
C ALA A 122 8.23 3.89 -4.14
N ASP A 123 9.39 3.43 -4.58
CA ASP A 123 10.51 3.18 -3.69
C ASP A 123 11.24 4.47 -3.33
N THR A 124 12.11 4.40 -2.31
CA THR A 124 12.86 5.56 -1.81
C THR A 124 13.71 6.21 -2.91
N THR A 125 14.28 5.41 -3.81
CA THR A 125 15.09 5.90 -4.94
C THR A 125 14.26 6.72 -5.93
N THR A 126 13.07 6.23 -6.31
CA THR A 126 12.13 6.96 -7.16
C THR A 126 11.72 8.28 -6.49
N LEU A 127 11.37 8.26 -5.20
CA LEU A 127 10.99 9.47 -4.47
C LEU A 127 12.14 10.50 -4.45
N GLN A 128 13.38 10.06 -4.21
CA GLN A 128 14.55 10.94 -4.21
C GLN A 128 14.73 11.63 -5.57
N GLN A 129 14.57 10.89 -6.66
CA GLN A 129 14.69 11.42 -8.02
C GLN A 129 13.56 12.41 -8.33
N VAL A 130 12.31 12.03 -8.07
CA VAL A 130 11.13 12.90 -8.30
C VAL A 130 11.21 14.17 -7.46
N SER A 131 11.74 14.10 -6.24
CA SER A 131 11.94 15.26 -5.37
C SER A 131 12.95 16.29 -5.91
N GLN A 132 13.70 15.94 -6.96
CA GLN A 132 14.65 16.83 -7.64
C GLN A 132 14.14 17.30 -9.02
N MET A 133 13.01 16.78 -9.50
CA MET A 133 12.43 17.11 -10.80
C MET A 133 11.54 18.35 -10.75
N GLY A 134 11.38 19.03 -11.88
CA GLY A 134 10.53 20.21 -11.97
C GLY A 134 10.94 21.34 -11.04
N GLU A 135 9.99 22.20 -10.68
CA GLU A 135 10.22 23.41 -9.88
C GLU A 135 9.64 23.25 -8.47
N VAL A 136 10.22 23.96 -7.49
CA VAL A 136 9.65 24.03 -6.15
C VAL A 136 8.32 24.76 -6.24
N ASP A 137 7.29 24.20 -5.63
CA ASP A 137 5.93 24.71 -5.68
C ASP A 137 5.46 25.05 -4.26
N ASP A 138 5.18 26.34 -4.03
CA ASP A 138 4.65 26.89 -2.78
C ASP A 138 3.20 27.38 -2.95
N ARG A 139 2.53 27.01 -4.05
CA ARG A 139 1.14 27.41 -4.28
C ARG A 139 0.25 26.95 -3.14
N THR A 140 -0.66 27.83 -2.75
CA THR A 140 -1.71 27.49 -1.79
C THR A 140 -2.91 26.97 -2.57
N PRO A 141 -3.36 25.72 -2.34
CA PRO A 141 -4.54 25.19 -3.00
C PRO A 141 -5.79 26.01 -2.69
N ARG A 142 -6.77 25.95 -3.58
CA ARG A 142 -8.03 26.66 -3.44
C ARG A 142 -8.84 26.08 -2.28
N LYS A 143 -8.78 26.72 -1.12
CA LYS A 143 -9.62 26.36 0.03
C LYS A 143 -11.08 26.79 -0.17
N ARG A 144 -12.01 25.96 0.26
CA ARG A 144 -13.42 26.31 0.46
C ARG A 144 -13.90 25.76 1.80
N ASP A 145 -14.68 26.55 2.52
CA ASP A 145 -15.39 26.10 3.71
C ASP A 145 -16.56 25.22 3.27
N TRP A 146 -16.29 23.94 3.13
CA TRP A 146 -17.34 22.92 3.00
C TRP A 146 -17.75 22.46 4.39
N ASP A 147 -19.05 22.22 4.57
CA ASP A 147 -19.58 21.61 5.79
C ASP A 147 -19.28 20.11 5.75
N VAL A 148 -18.09 19.74 6.23
CA VAL A 148 -17.57 18.37 6.15
C VAL A 148 -17.82 17.65 7.46
N GLU A 149 -18.59 16.57 7.41
CA GLU A 149 -18.74 15.64 8.52
C GLU A 149 -17.71 14.52 8.40
N THR A 150 -16.84 14.37 9.39
CA THR A 150 -15.78 13.35 9.39
C THR A 150 -16.06 12.23 10.38
N GLY A 151 -15.72 11.01 10.01
CA GLY A 151 -15.70 9.85 10.90
C GLY A 151 -14.31 9.21 10.98
N THR A 152 -14.22 8.12 11.74
CA THR A 152 -13.05 7.24 11.77
C THR A 152 -13.35 5.98 10.97
N ALA A 153 -12.44 5.60 10.07
CA ALA A 153 -12.55 4.35 9.34
C ALA A 153 -12.25 3.17 10.27
N HIS A 154 -13.12 2.16 10.24
CA HIS A 154 -12.96 0.90 10.94
C HIS A 154 -12.97 -0.25 9.95
N TRP A 155 -12.37 -1.37 10.34
CA TRP A 155 -12.30 -2.60 9.57
C TRP A 155 -12.85 -3.77 10.38
N VAL A 156 -13.57 -4.65 9.70
CA VAL A 156 -14.24 -5.78 10.34
C VAL A 156 -14.24 -7.04 9.46
N ARG A 157 -14.16 -8.21 10.10
CA ARG A 157 -14.23 -9.55 9.50
C ARG A 157 -15.60 -10.18 9.71
N ARG A 158 -16.63 -9.59 9.12
CA ARG A 158 -17.96 -10.19 9.05
C ARG A 158 -18.48 -10.29 7.63
N ARG A 159 -19.59 -11.01 7.45
CA ARG A 159 -20.24 -11.17 6.14
C ARG A 159 -21.33 -10.11 5.97
N GLY A 160 -21.20 -9.28 4.94
CA GLY A 160 -22.23 -8.32 4.51
C GLY A 160 -22.45 -7.17 5.49
N GLY A 161 -23.15 -6.13 5.03
CA GLY A 161 -23.50 -4.96 5.84
C GLY A 161 -22.31 -4.06 6.17
N PHE A 162 -21.64 -3.50 5.16
CA PHE A 162 -20.59 -2.51 5.34
C PHE A 162 -21.12 -1.13 4.94
N GLU A 163 -20.74 -0.10 5.68
CA GLU A 163 -21.11 1.30 5.44
C GLU A 163 -19.85 2.15 5.31
N PRO A 164 -19.18 2.14 4.13
CA PRO A 164 -18.04 3.01 3.90
C PRO A 164 -18.46 4.49 4.00
N PRO A 165 -17.60 5.37 4.58
CA PRO A 165 -16.22 5.09 4.96
C PRO A 165 -16.03 4.56 6.39
N VAL A 166 -17.09 4.45 7.19
CA VAL A 166 -17.01 4.15 8.62
C VAL A 166 -16.71 2.68 8.86
N GLU A 167 -17.42 1.78 8.19
CA GLU A 167 -17.23 0.34 8.33
C GLU A 167 -16.78 -0.28 7.01
N ASN A 168 -15.57 -0.82 7.01
CA ASN A 168 -14.92 -1.39 5.84
C ASN A 168 -14.63 -2.86 6.06
N LYS A 169 -14.56 -3.62 4.97
CA LYS A 169 -14.19 -5.03 5.07
C LYS A 169 -12.69 -5.17 5.31
N PHE A 170 -12.32 -5.94 6.32
CA PHE A 170 -10.94 -6.39 6.49
C PHE A 170 -10.62 -7.46 5.43
N LYS A 171 -9.66 -7.15 4.56
CA LYS A 171 -9.14 -8.06 3.53
C LYS A 171 -7.61 -8.17 3.66
N GLU A 172 -7.04 -9.08 2.89
CA GLU A 172 -5.61 -9.35 2.80
C GLU A 172 -4.80 -8.07 2.55
N GLU A 173 -5.28 -7.17 1.69
CA GLU A 173 -4.57 -5.91 1.41
C GLU A 173 -4.44 -5.02 2.66
N ILE A 174 -5.38 -5.10 3.61
CA ILE A 174 -5.27 -4.36 4.88
C ILE A 174 -4.23 -5.01 5.80
N LEU A 175 -4.09 -6.34 5.76
CA LEU A 175 -3.00 -7.03 6.45
C LEU A 175 -1.64 -6.62 5.87
N HIS A 176 -1.53 -6.39 4.55
CA HIS A 176 -0.30 -5.87 3.93
C HIS A 176 0.05 -4.50 4.50
N VAL A 177 -0.92 -3.59 4.60
CA VAL A 177 -0.73 -2.26 5.22
C VAL A 177 -0.20 -2.40 6.65
N LEU A 178 -0.86 -3.23 7.47
CA LEU A 178 -0.49 -3.44 8.87
C LEU A 178 0.93 -3.98 9.03
N LEU A 179 1.30 -4.97 8.20
CA LEU A 179 2.64 -5.55 8.20
C LEU A 179 3.68 -4.52 7.76
N ARG A 180 3.43 -3.77 6.69
CA ARG A 180 4.35 -2.73 6.21
C ARG A 180 4.59 -1.67 7.27
N ARG A 181 3.54 -1.16 7.91
CA ARG A 181 3.65 -0.17 9.00
C ARG A 181 4.42 -0.73 10.19
N ARG A 182 4.10 -1.96 10.60
CA ARG A 182 4.84 -2.63 11.69
C ARG A 182 6.32 -2.79 11.36
N LEU A 183 6.64 -3.26 10.16
CA LEU A 183 8.02 -3.51 9.73
C LEU A 183 8.78 -2.24 9.31
N SER A 184 8.11 -1.08 9.31
CA SER A 184 8.78 0.23 9.19
C SER A 184 9.37 0.69 10.52
N ASP A 185 8.94 0.12 11.65
CA ASP A 185 9.57 0.33 12.95
C ASP A 185 10.84 -0.52 13.07
N HIS A 186 11.96 0.11 13.43
CA HIS A 186 13.27 -0.54 13.44
C HIS A 186 13.36 -1.70 14.46
N GLU A 187 12.74 -1.57 15.64
CA GLU A 187 12.76 -2.64 16.64
C GLU A 187 11.94 -3.84 16.16
N LYS A 188 10.76 -3.58 15.57
CA LYS A 188 9.88 -4.62 15.01
C LYS A 188 10.46 -5.29 13.77
N LEU A 189 11.15 -4.54 12.93
CA LEU A 189 11.87 -5.08 11.79
C LEU A 189 13.01 -5.99 12.26
N THR A 190 13.80 -5.56 13.25
CA THR A 190 14.88 -6.36 13.84
C THR A 190 14.35 -7.67 14.42
N GLU A 191 13.25 -7.60 15.20
CA GLU A 191 12.54 -8.78 15.72
C GLU A 191 12.12 -9.71 14.59
N PHE A 192 11.53 -9.17 13.52
CA PHE A 192 11.08 -9.94 12.37
C PHE A 192 12.23 -10.64 11.63
N VAL A 193 13.32 -9.92 11.34
CA VAL A 193 14.49 -10.45 10.63
C VAL A 193 15.19 -11.55 11.44
N GLN A 194 15.34 -11.37 12.75
CA GLN A 194 15.89 -12.40 13.64
C GLN A 194 14.98 -13.64 13.69
N MET A 195 13.67 -13.43 13.75
CA MET A 195 12.67 -14.48 13.80
C MET A 195 12.61 -15.31 12.51
N THR A 196 12.82 -14.68 11.35
CA THR A 196 12.78 -15.33 10.02
C THR A 196 14.13 -15.86 9.56
N GLY A 197 15.21 -15.60 10.29
CA GLY A 197 16.52 -16.18 9.99
C GLY A 197 17.23 -15.58 8.77
N PHE A 198 16.96 -14.31 8.44
CA PHE A 198 17.61 -13.58 7.34
C PHE A 198 18.50 -12.44 7.85
N PRO A 199 19.53 -12.72 8.68
CA PRO A 199 20.32 -11.70 9.38
C PRO A 199 21.03 -10.70 8.45
N GLU A 200 21.15 -10.99 7.16
CA GLU A 200 21.73 -10.12 6.13
C GLU A 200 21.05 -8.74 6.08
N PHE A 201 19.79 -8.63 6.51
CA PHE A 201 19.03 -7.38 6.52
C PHE A 201 19.22 -6.52 7.78
N LEU A 202 19.89 -7.01 8.84
CA LEU A 202 20.00 -6.30 10.12
C LEU A 202 20.83 -5.00 10.06
N ASP A 203 21.89 -5.01 9.25
CA ASP A 203 22.84 -3.90 9.14
C ASP A 203 22.63 -3.04 7.89
N ARG A 204 21.50 -3.23 7.19
CA ARG A 204 21.19 -2.55 5.92
C ARG A 204 20.12 -1.47 6.11
N ASP A 205 20.23 -0.38 5.35
CA ASP A 205 19.17 0.62 5.24
C ASP A 205 18.10 0.06 4.29
N VAL A 206 17.04 -0.51 4.87
CA VAL A 206 16.01 -1.26 4.15
C VAL A 206 14.66 -0.58 4.21
N GLU A 207 13.84 -0.82 3.19
CA GLU A 207 12.45 -0.39 3.12
C GLU A 207 11.53 -1.58 2.86
N VAL A 208 10.29 -1.46 3.34
CA VAL A 208 9.23 -2.44 3.09
C VAL A 208 8.23 -1.83 2.12
N LEU A 209 8.11 -2.45 0.95
CA LEU A 209 7.20 -2.01 -0.09
C LEU A 209 6.07 -3.03 -0.23
N GLY A 210 4.86 -2.54 -0.41
CA GLY A 210 3.71 -3.34 -0.79
C GLY A 210 3.56 -3.43 -2.30
N GLU A 211 2.96 -4.54 -2.73
CA GLU A 211 2.55 -4.82 -4.10
C GLU A 211 3.61 -4.50 -5.17
N ARG A 212 4.46 -5.47 -5.49
CA ARG A 212 5.44 -5.34 -6.59
C ARG A 212 5.16 -6.32 -7.72
N ALA A 213 5.07 -5.83 -8.95
CA ALA A 213 4.97 -6.68 -10.12
C ALA A 213 6.32 -7.30 -10.49
N LEU A 214 6.28 -8.58 -10.85
CA LEU A 214 7.40 -9.33 -11.40
C LEU A 214 7.05 -9.77 -12.83
N PRO A 215 8.04 -10.19 -13.65
CA PRO A 215 7.77 -10.76 -14.97
C PRO A 215 6.70 -11.85 -14.93
N GLU A 216 6.72 -12.68 -13.89
CA GLU A 216 5.69 -13.69 -13.62
C GLU A 216 5.10 -13.47 -12.23
N GLY A 217 3.95 -12.78 -12.16
CA GLY A 217 3.15 -12.62 -10.94
C GLY A 217 3.38 -11.30 -10.19
N HIS A 218 2.90 -11.23 -8.96
CA HIS A 218 2.96 -10.02 -8.13
C HIS A 218 3.26 -10.39 -6.69
N LEU A 219 4.29 -9.78 -6.11
CA LEU A 219 4.62 -9.87 -4.70
C LEU A 219 3.62 -9.10 -3.86
N ASP A 220 3.16 -9.70 -2.76
CA ASP A 220 2.34 -9.02 -1.76
C ASP A 220 3.14 -7.93 -1.03
N LEU A 221 4.33 -8.29 -0.52
CA LEU A 221 5.27 -7.41 0.14
C LEU A 221 6.71 -7.78 -0.27
N VAL A 222 7.61 -6.80 -0.21
CA VAL A 222 9.05 -7.00 -0.38
C VAL A 222 9.83 -6.14 0.61
N LEU A 223 10.76 -6.76 1.33
CA LEU A 223 11.79 -6.05 2.09
C LEU A 223 13.02 -5.94 1.20
N LYS A 224 13.54 -4.73 0.98
CA LYS A 224 14.71 -4.52 0.11
C LYS A 224 15.61 -3.40 0.61
N ASP A 225 16.83 -3.34 0.09
CA ASP A 225 17.70 -2.17 0.26
C ASP A 225 16.98 -0.88 -0.22
N ALA A 226 16.87 0.11 0.65
CA ALA A 226 16.23 1.40 0.34
C ALA A 226 17.09 2.25 -0.61
N LYS A 227 18.42 2.08 -0.52
CA LYS A 227 19.44 2.77 -1.30
C LYS A 227 20.52 1.77 -1.71
N PRO A 228 20.28 0.95 -2.75
CA PRO A 228 21.23 -0.08 -3.16
C PRO A 228 22.55 0.52 -3.65
N VAL A 229 23.69 -0.12 -3.33
CA VAL A 229 25.04 0.30 -3.75
C VAL A 229 25.82 -0.90 -4.30
N GLY A 230 25.61 -1.19 -5.59
CA GLY A 230 26.32 -2.26 -6.31
C GLY A 230 25.62 -3.62 -6.27
N ASP A 231 24.96 -3.95 -5.16
CA ASP A 231 24.00 -5.05 -5.00
C ASP A 231 22.67 -4.50 -4.40
N SER A 232 21.59 -5.28 -4.53
CA SER A 232 20.27 -4.92 -4.01
C SER A 232 19.55 -6.12 -3.42
N LEU A 233 19.82 -6.44 -2.15
CA LEU A 233 19.16 -7.56 -1.47
C LEU A 233 17.66 -7.34 -1.37
N GLN A 234 16.90 -8.40 -1.64
CA GLN A 234 15.45 -8.42 -1.69
C GLN A 234 14.93 -9.70 -1.03
N LEU A 235 13.92 -9.55 -0.16
CA LEU A 235 13.23 -10.65 0.51
C LEU A 235 11.74 -10.57 0.17
N PRO A 236 11.22 -11.44 -0.71
CA PRO A 236 9.80 -11.54 -0.98
C PRO A 236 9.05 -12.07 0.25
N ILE A 237 7.90 -11.46 0.54
CA ILE A 237 7.02 -11.86 1.63
C ILE A 237 5.63 -12.08 1.04
N GLU A 238 5.19 -13.34 0.98
CA GLU A 238 3.85 -13.74 0.55
C GLU A 238 2.92 -13.74 1.77
N VAL A 239 1.76 -13.09 1.67
CA VAL A 239 0.87 -12.89 2.80
C VAL A 239 -0.49 -13.50 2.51
N LYS A 240 -1.01 -14.30 3.45
CA LYS A 240 -2.33 -14.88 3.36
C LYS A 240 -3.17 -14.60 4.58
N LEU A 241 -4.30 -13.92 4.38
CA LEU A 241 -5.21 -13.55 5.46
C LEU A 241 -5.72 -14.76 6.25
N ASN A 242 -5.91 -15.90 5.58
CA ASN A 242 -6.47 -17.10 6.21
C ASN A 242 -5.41 -18.20 6.29
N ARG A 243 -5.62 -19.25 5.51
CA ARG A 243 -4.78 -20.43 5.47
C ARG A 243 -3.87 -20.40 4.25
N CYS A 244 -2.59 -20.72 4.44
CA CYS A 244 -1.70 -21.03 3.33
C CYS A 244 -1.79 -22.52 2.92
N ASP A 245 -1.40 -22.79 1.69
CA ASP A 245 -1.33 -24.12 1.06
C ASP A 245 -0.14 -24.18 0.11
N ASP A 246 0.11 -25.36 -0.46
CA ASP A 246 1.28 -25.65 -1.29
C ASP A 246 1.39 -24.71 -2.49
N SER A 247 0.26 -24.24 -3.04
CA SER A 247 0.28 -23.33 -4.19
C SER A 247 0.87 -21.96 -3.85
N HIS A 248 0.69 -21.49 -2.62
CA HIS A 248 1.31 -20.25 -2.14
C HIS A 248 2.81 -20.40 -1.91
N LEU A 249 3.24 -21.60 -1.51
CA LEU A 249 4.67 -21.91 -1.38
C LEU A 249 5.33 -21.99 -2.76
N ASP A 250 4.69 -22.66 -3.73
CA ASP A 250 5.17 -22.70 -5.11
C ASP A 250 5.26 -21.30 -5.73
N GLN A 251 4.27 -20.44 -5.45
CA GLN A 251 4.27 -19.04 -5.86
C GLN A 251 5.47 -18.28 -5.26
N LEU A 252 5.69 -18.38 -3.94
CA LEU A 252 6.83 -17.74 -3.27
C LEU A 252 8.17 -18.24 -3.82
N ARG A 253 8.31 -19.54 -4.11
CA ARG A 253 9.52 -20.11 -4.71
C ARG A 253 9.77 -19.56 -6.11
N GLY A 254 8.73 -19.44 -6.93
CA GLY A 254 8.84 -18.80 -8.24
C GLY A 254 9.28 -17.33 -8.15
N TYR A 255 9.00 -16.65 -7.03
CA TYR A 255 9.49 -15.31 -6.77
C TYR A 255 10.96 -15.29 -6.33
N ILE A 256 11.36 -16.21 -5.46
CA ILE A 256 12.77 -16.37 -5.06
C ILE A 256 13.63 -16.59 -6.30
N GLU A 257 13.25 -17.53 -7.17
CA GLU A 257 13.96 -17.85 -8.42
C GLU A 257 14.08 -16.63 -9.37
N GLN A 258 13.05 -15.78 -9.45
CA GLN A 258 13.08 -14.56 -10.27
C GLN A 258 13.97 -13.45 -9.68
N LEU A 259 14.20 -13.45 -8.37
CA LEU A 259 14.98 -12.43 -7.66
C LEU A 259 16.44 -12.86 -7.41
N GLU A 260 16.81 -14.11 -7.71
CA GLU A 260 18.20 -14.56 -7.65
C GLU A 260 19.10 -13.76 -8.61
N PRO A 261 20.37 -13.50 -8.23
CA PRO A 261 21.07 -13.96 -7.02
C PRO A 261 20.90 -13.04 -5.80
N GLU A 262 20.09 -11.98 -5.88
CA GLU A 262 19.96 -10.97 -4.83
C GLU A 262 18.86 -11.30 -3.81
N CYS A 263 18.50 -12.58 -3.70
CA CYS A 263 17.41 -13.08 -2.87
C CYS A 263 17.90 -14.23 -1.99
N PRO A 264 18.07 -14.03 -0.67
CA PRO A 264 18.54 -15.08 0.23
C PRO A 264 17.47 -16.13 0.57
N GLY A 265 16.20 -15.87 0.24
CA GLY A 265 15.08 -16.76 0.54
C GLY A 265 13.74 -16.02 0.50
N GLY A 266 12.72 -16.50 1.21
CA GLY A 266 11.41 -15.85 1.27
C GLY A 266 10.65 -16.10 2.57
N VAL A 267 9.61 -15.30 2.81
CA VAL A 267 8.73 -15.47 3.97
C VAL A 267 7.30 -15.75 3.52
N LEU A 268 6.71 -16.83 4.03
CA LEU A 268 5.27 -17.10 3.89
C LEU A 268 4.58 -16.81 5.21
N LEU A 269 3.71 -15.80 5.20
CA LEU A 269 2.99 -15.32 6.37
C LEU A 269 1.50 -15.64 6.25
N ALA A 270 0.94 -16.32 7.26
CA ALA A 270 -0.48 -16.65 7.28
C ALA A 270 -1.05 -16.73 8.70
N GLU A 271 -2.37 -16.59 8.86
CA GLU A 271 -2.99 -16.81 10.17
C GLU A 271 -3.04 -18.29 10.55
N THR A 272 -3.31 -19.13 9.56
CA THR A 272 -3.41 -20.58 9.72
C THR A 272 -2.39 -21.27 8.82
N ILE A 273 -1.44 -21.96 9.45
CA ILE A 273 -0.41 -22.74 8.75
C ILE A 273 -0.71 -24.22 8.97
N PRO A 274 -0.77 -25.05 7.90
CA PRO A 274 -0.95 -26.49 8.03
C PRO A 274 0.12 -27.14 8.92
N LYS A 275 -0.23 -28.20 9.67
CA LYS A 275 0.73 -28.89 10.55
C LYS A 275 1.80 -29.69 9.80
N SER A 276 1.47 -30.17 8.61
CA SER A 276 2.34 -30.97 7.74
C SER A 276 2.62 -30.18 6.47
N PHE A 277 3.27 -29.04 6.65
CA PHE A 277 3.67 -28.17 5.56
C PHE A 277 5.16 -28.41 5.30
N ASP A 278 5.49 -29.01 4.16
CA ASP A 278 6.88 -29.29 3.79
C ASP A 278 7.46 -28.01 3.21
N VAL A 279 8.43 -27.41 3.91
CA VAL A 279 8.93 -26.08 3.60
C VAL A 279 10.43 -26.14 3.38
N PRO A 280 10.92 -25.63 2.23
CA PRO A 280 12.35 -25.51 1.94
C PRO A 280 13.12 -24.72 3.00
N ASP A 281 14.43 -24.97 3.10
CA ASP A 281 15.33 -24.32 4.08
C ASP A 281 15.46 -22.80 3.86
N ASP A 282 15.23 -22.32 2.64
CA ASP A 282 15.25 -20.91 2.24
C ASP A 282 13.90 -20.21 2.42
N VAL A 283 12.89 -20.88 2.98
CA VAL A 283 11.57 -20.30 3.25
C VAL A 283 11.24 -20.33 4.74
N SER A 284 10.91 -19.15 5.28
CA SER A 284 10.46 -19.00 6.67
C SER A 284 8.95 -18.89 6.78
N LEU A 285 8.36 -19.65 7.70
CA LEU A 285 6.94 -19.59 8.03
C LEU A 285 6.66 -18.67 9.22
N VAL A 286 5.78 -17.70 9.01
CA VAL A 286 5.36 -16.77 10.05
C VAL A 286 3.87 -16.82 10.25
N ARG A 287 3.44 -17.03 11.50
CA ARG A 287 2.04 -16.92 11.87
C ARG A 287 1.69 -15.50 12.30
N ALA A 288 0.68 -14.91 11.67
CA ALA A 288 0.09 -13.65 12.11
C ALA A 288 -1.16 -13.89 12.96
N LYS A 289 -1.35 -13.12 14.02
CA LYS A 289 -2.56 -13.14 14.86
C LYS A 289 -2.91 -11.76 15.36
N PHE A 290 -4.19 -11.59 15.74
CA PHE A 290 -4.70 -10.40 16.39
C PHE A 290 -5.10 -10.75 17.82
N ASP A 291 -4.26 -10.39 18.79
CA ASP A 291 -4.47 -10.71 20.19
C ASP A 291 -5.21 -9.59 20.92
N GLY A 292 -6.22 -9.94 21.73
CA GLY A 292 -6.92 -8.98 22.59
C GLY A 292 -8.00 -8.14 21.89
N ILE A 293 -8.28 -8.37 20.61
CA ILE A 293 -9.38 -7.73 19.87
C ILE A 293 -10.29 -8.77 19.19
N ASP A 294 -11.57 -8.43 19.05
CA ASP A 294 -12.51 -9.20 18.24
C ASP A 294 -12.58 -8.63 16.84
N MET A 295 -11.98 -9.33 15.87
CA MET A 295 -12.01 -8.94 14.47
C MET A 295 -13.42 -9.04 13.85
N GLY A 296 -14.39 -9.66 14.53
CA GLY A 296 -15.81 -9.64 14.15
C GLY A 296 -16.52 -8.32 14.44
N GLU A 297 -15.92 -7.46 15.27
CA GLU A 297 -16.38 -6.10 15.57
C GLU A 297 -15.54 -5.05 14.82
N PRO A 298 -16.07 -3.83 14.57
CA PRO A 298 -15.32 -2.75 13.92
C PRO A 298 -14.07 -2.34 14.71
N GLN A 299 -12.89 -2.46 14.10
CA GLN A 299 -11.60 -2.09 14.69
C GLN A 299 -10.94 -0.94 13.93
N THR A 300 -10.29 -0.01 14.63
CA THR A 300 -9.44 1.00 13.97
C THR A 300 -8.14 0.36 13.50
N LEU A 301 -7.47 0.99 12.53
CA LEU A 301 -6.17 0.51 12.03
C LEU A 301 -5.12 0.43 13.16
N SER A 302 -5.03 1.47 14.00
CA SER A 302 -4.13 1.49 15.16
C SER A 302 -4.44 0.39 16.19
N ALA A 303 -5.73 0.07 16.44
CA ALA A 303 -6.08 -1.03 17.32
C ALA A 303 -5.59 -2.37 16.76
N MET A 304 -5.74 -2.58 15.45
CA MET A 304 -5.26 -3.77 14.76
C MET A 304 -3.72 -3.86 14.74
N GLU A 305 -3.02 -2.75 14.53
CA GLU A 305 -1.54 -2.69 14.58
C GLU A 305 -1.00 -3.12 15.95
N ASN A 306 -1.60 -2.59 17.02
CA ASN A 306 -1.20 -2.91 18.39
C ASN A 306 -1.51 -4.36 18.77
N ALA A 307 -2.59 -4.93 18.22
CA ALA A 307 -2.98 -6.31 18.44
C ALA A 307 -2.23 -7.32 17.54
N LEU A 308 -1.61 -6.86 16.45
CA LEU A 308 -0.92 -7.75 15.51
C LEU A 308 0.35 -8.34 16.13
N THR A 309 0.36 -9.67 16.25
CA THR A 309 1.51 -10.45 16.72
C THR A 309 1.99 -11.38 15.62
N LEU A 310 3.32 -11.51 15.52
CA LEU A 310 3.99 -12.41 14.57
C LEU A 310 4.75 -13.48 15.36
N GLN A 311 4.67 -14.72 14.90
CA GLN A 311 5.32 -15.87 15.56
C GLN A 311 5.95 -16.77 14.50
N SER A 312 7.25 -17.05 14.63
CA SER A 312 7.90 -18.09 13.82
C SER A 312 7.27 -19.44 14.12
N ILE A 313 7.02 -20.22 13.06
CA ILE A 313 6.66 -21.63 13.21
C ILE A 313 7.95 -22.44 13.05
N SER A 314 8.52 -22.83 14.19
CA SER A 314 9.62 -23.79 14.22
C SER A 314 9.19 -25.11 13.59
N GLN A 315 10.04 -25.66 12.74
CA GLN A 315 9.93 -27.02 12.23
C GLN A 315 10.03 -28.06 13.36
#